data_AF-X0Y599-F1
#
_entry.id   AF-X0Y599-F1
#
_cell.length_a   1.000
_cell.length_b   1.000
_cell.length_c   1.000
_cell.angle_alpha   90.00
_cell.angle_beta   90.00
_cell.angle_gamma   90.00
#
_symmetry.space_group_name_H-M   'P 1'
#
loop_
_entity.id
_entity.type
_entity.pdbx_description
1 polymer ?
#
loop_
_entity_poly.entity_id
_entity_poly.type
_entity_poly.pdbx_seq_one_letter_code
_entity_poly.pdbx_strand_id
1 'polypeptide(L)' 'NMEHVMNHLKEIGQPYGKGILPRTDDVLARAINLSVGVVDAGLGSAFGININSSNEEIAAAASRFRDCALERA' A
#
# COMPACT_ATOMS: atom_id res chain seq x y z
N ASN A 1 -12.61 7.80 -3.16
CA ASN A 1 -11.62 6.71 -3.38
C ASN A 1 -10.97 6.95 -4.76
N MET A 2 -10.10 6.05 -5.23
CA MET A 2 -9.49 6.19 -6.57
C MET A 2 -10.50 6.19 -7.73
N GLU A 3 -11.66 5.56 -7.57
CA GLU A 3 -12.73 5.56 -8.57
C GLU A 3 -13.24 6.97 -8.87
N HIS A 4 -13.47 7.80 -7.84
CA HIS A 4 -13.89 9.19 -8.03
C HIS A 4 -12.82 10.02 -8.76
N VAL A 5 -11.54 9.81 -8.45
CA VAL A 5 -10.43 10.49 -9.13
C VAL A 5 -10.40 10.10 -10.60
N MET A 6 -10.54 8.81 -10.91
CA MET A 6 -10.53 8.31 -12.29
C MET A 6 -11.73 8.83 -13.08
N ASN A 7 -12.92 8.89 -12.46
CA ASN A 7 -14.11 9.45 -13.10
C ASN A 7 -13.92 10.94 -13.41
N HIS A 8 -13.35 11.72 -12.48
CA HIS A 8 -13.06 13.12 -12.73
C HIS A 8 -12.03 13.32 -13.86
N LEU A 9 -10.92 12.58 -13.86
CA LEU A 9 -9.92 12.64 -14.93
C LEU A 9 -10.53 12.33 -16.31
N LYS A 10 -11.43 11.34 -16.35
CA LYS A 10 -12.19 11.00 -17.56
C LYS A 10 -13.10 12.16 -18.01
N GLU A 11 -13.82 12.80 -17.10
CA GLU A 11 -14.70 13.95 -17.40
C GLU A 11 -13.95 15.14 -17.99
N ILE A 12 -12.74 15.43 -17.50
CA ILE A 12 -11.92 16.56 -17.97
C ILE A 12 -11.00 16.19 -19.15
N GLY A 13 -11.14 14.99 -19.73
CA GLY A 13 -10.37 14.54 -20.89
C GLY A 13 -8.88 14.28 -20.63
N GLN A 14 -8.49 14.06 -19.37
CA GLN A 14 -7.12 13.67 -19.00
C GLN A 14 -6.94 12.15 -19.11
N PRO A 15 -5.69 11.63 -19.25
CA PRO A 15 -5.43 10.20 -19.15
C PRO A 15 -6.03 9.61 -17.85
N TYR A 16 -6.71 8.48 -17.97
CA TYR A 16 -7.40 7.80 -16.88
C TYR A 16 -7.28 6.27 -17.02
N GLY A 17 -7.40 5.55 -15.91
CA GLY A 17 -7.30 4.08 -15.87
C GLY A 17 -5.93 3.53 -15.49
N LYS A 18 -5.78 2.21 -15.60
CA LYS A 18 -4.56 1.47 -15.21
C LYS A 18 -3.43 1.72 -16.23
N GLY A 19 -2.21 1.91 -15.75
CA GLY A 19 -1.01 2.07 -16.60
C GLY A 19 -0.72 3.50 -17.08
N ILE A 20 -1.54 4.48 -16.68
CA ILE A 20 -1.37 5.88 -17.10
C ILE A 20 -0.23 6.61 -16.35
N LEU A 21 0.22 6.05 -15.22
CA LEU A 21 1.30 6.60 -14.40
C LEU A 21 2.50 5.63 -14.38
N PRO A 22 3.19 5.42 -15.52
CA PRO A 22 4.18 4.36 -15.65
C PRO A 22 5.35 4.48 -14.66
N ARG A 23 5.73 5.71 -14.29
CA ARG A 23 6.75 5.95 -13.27
C ARG A 23 6.28 5.55 -11.88
N THR A 24 5.02 5.85 -11.56
CA THR A 24 4.41 5.45 -10.28
C THR A 24 4.27 3.93 -10.23
N ASP A 25 3.83 3.32 -11.33
CA ASP A 25 3.69 1.87 -11.43
C ASP A 25 5.02 1.15 -11.20
N ASP A 26 6.13 1.64 -11.79
CA ASP A 26 7.48 1.09 -11.57
C ASP A 26 7.94 1.17 -10.10
N VAL A 27 7.65 2.29 -9.43
CA VAL A 27 8.00 2.49 -8.02
C VAL A 27 7.15 1.56 -7.14
N LEU A 28 5.84 1.55 -7.33
CA LEU A 28 4.92 0.76 -6.51
C LEU A 28 5.07 -0.75 -6.72
N ALA A 29 5.48 -1.20 -7.91
CA ALA A 29 5.75 -2.61 -8.19
C ALA A 29 6.85 -3.21 -7.29
N ARG A 30 7.71 -2.36 -6.72
CA ARG A 30 8.84 -2.74 -5.86
C ARG A 30 8.68 -2.24 -4.42
N ALA A 31 7.58 -1.57 -4.10
CA ALA A 31 7.34 -1.02 -2.77
C ALA A 31 6.72 -2.07 -1.84
N ILE A 32 7.10 -2.01 -0.56
CA ILE A 32 6.43 -2.72 0.54
C ILE A 32 5.99 -1.67 1.55
N ASN A 33 4.70 -1.69 1.90
CA ASN A 33 4.10 -0.70 2.78
C ASN A 33 3.87 -1.28 4.18
N LEU A 34 4.33 -0.56 5.21
CA LEU A 34 4.05 -0.84 6.62
C LEU A 34 3.26 0.33 7.21
N SER A 35 2.02 0.09 7.62
CA SER A 35 1.21 1.08 8.30
C SER A 35 1.43 1.03 9.82
N VAL A 36 1.51 2.19 10.45
CA VAL A 36 1.64 2.31 11.92
C VAL A 36 0.54 3.24 12.43
N GLY A 37 -0.24 2.75 13.39
CA GLY A 37 -1.34 3.48 14.03
C GLY A 37 -2.72 3.12 13.50
N VAL A 38 -2.85 2.79 12.20
CA VAL A 38 -4.11 2.37 11.58
C VAL A 38 -3.87 1.14 10.70
N VAL A 39 -4.69 0.10 10.87
CA VAL A 39 -4.72 -1.07 9.99
C VAL A 39 -6.05 -1.03 9.25
N ASP A 40 -6.03 -0.52 8.02
CA ASP A 40 -7.22 -0.37 7.18
C ASP A 40 -6.96 -0.95 5.78
N ALA A 41 -7.85 -1.82 5.32
CA ALA A 41 -7.71 -2.50 4.04
C ALA A 41 -7.81 -1.53 2.84
N GLY A 42 -8.48 -0.38 3.00
CA GLY A 42 -8.59 0.67 2.00
C GLY A 42 -7.33 1.53 1.84
N LEU A 43 -6.39 1.49 2.79
CA LEU A 43 -5.09 2.16 2.68
C LEU A 43 -4.07 1.38 1.84
N GLY A 44 -4.35 0.12 1.50
CA GLY A 44 -3.47 -0.69 0.66
C GLY A 44 -2.12 -1.03 1.32
N SER A 45 -2.03 -1.00 2.66
CA SER A 45 -0.85 -1.46 3.38
C SER A 45 -0.87 -2.98 3.52
N ALA A 46 0.17 -3.65 3.01
CA ALA A 46 0.32 -5.10 3.14
C ALA A 46 0.59 -5.56 4.59
N PHE A 47 1.15 -4.67 5.40
CA PHE A 47 1.47 -4.90 6.81
C PHE A 47 0.98 -3.72 7.65
N GLY A 48 0.63 -3.97 8.91
CA GLY A 48 0.39 -2.87 9.83
C GLY A 48 0.25 -3.25 11.30
N ILE A 49 0.49 -2.27 12.16
CA ILE A 49 0.26 -2.30 13.61
C ILE A 49 -0.60 -1.09 13.98
N ASN A 50 -1.34 -1.18 15.08
CA ASN A 50 -2.13 -0.06 15.60
C ASN A 50 -1.78 0.23 17.07
N ILE A 51 -2.37 1.29 17.63
CA ILE A 51 -2.07 1.74 19.00
C ILE A 51 -2.42 0.72 20.10
N ASN A 52 -3.32 -0.21 19.79
CA ASN A 52 -3.74 -1.27 20.72
C ASN A 52 -2.99 -2.59 20.49
N SER A 53 -2.03 -2.62 19.57
CA SER A 53 -1.28 -3.85 19.27
C SER A 53 -0.41 -4.26 20.46
N SER A 54 -0.45 -5.55 20.80
CA SER A 54 0.44 -6.12 21.82
C SER A 54 1.88 -6.23 21.31
N ASN A 55 2.82 -6.46 22.22
CA ASN A 55 4.23 -6.68 21.86
C ASN A 55 4.39 -7.90 20.93
N GLU A 56 3.61 -8.95 21.17
CA GLU A 56 3.61 -10.18 20.36
C GLU A 56 3.07 -9.91 18.95
N GLU A 57 1.99 -9.12 18.83
CA GLU A 57 1.44 -8.73 17.53
C GLU A 57 2.42 -7.87 16.73
N ILE A 58 3.10 -6.93 17.40
CA ILE A 58 4.16 -6.10 16.79
C ILE A 58 5.32 -6.98 16.31
N ALA A 59 5.79 -7.92 17.15
CA ALA A 59 6.87 -8.82 16.79
C ALA A 59 6.50 -9.73 15.61
N ALA A 60 5.27 -10.24 15.58
CA ALA A 60 4.76 -11.06 14.48
C ALA A 60 4.67 -10.26 13.17
N ALA A 61 4.16 -9.03 13.21
CA ALA A 61 4.12 -8.13 12.05
C ALA A 61 5.54 -7.81 11.53
N ALA A 62 6.47 -7.52 12.44
CA ALA A 62 7.87 -7.25 12.11
C ALA A 62 8.57 -8.47 11.47
N SER A 63 8.31 -9.69 11.97
CA SER A 63 8.84 -10.91 11.37
C SER A 63 8.32 -11.09 9.94
N ARG A 64 7.00 -11.03 9.74
CA ARG A 64 6.40 -11.20 8.41
C ARG A 64 6.88 -10.14 7.41
N PHE A 65 7.02 -8.89 7.86
CA PHE A 65 7.57 -7.82 7.03
C PHE A 65 9.01 -8.12 6.62
N ARG A 66 9.86 -8.53 7.56
CA ARG A 66 11.25 -8.93 7.28
C ARG A 66 11.33 -10.10 6.31
N ASP A 67 10.55 -11.15 6.53
CA ASP A 67 10.55 -12.34 5.67
C ASP A 67 10.19 -11.96 4.23
N CYS A 68 9.15 -11.14 4.04
CA CYS A 68 8.75 -10.63 2.73
C CYS A 68 9.84 -9.75 2.07
N ALA A 69 10.52 -8.91 2.84
CA ALA A 69 11.60 -8.06 2.34
C ALA A 69 12.86 -8.85 1.97
N LEU A 70 13.15 -9.95 2.69
CA LEU A 70 14.34 -10.77 2.50
C LEU A 70 14.15 -11.89 1.46
N GLU A 71 12.94 -12.44 1.29
CA GLU A 71 12.62 -13.42 0.24
C GLU A 71 12.71 -12.82 -1.19
N ARG A 72 12.69 -11.49 -1.30
CA ARG A 72 12.85 -10.77 -2.57
C ARG A 72 14.29 -10.26 -2.81
N ALA A 73 15.26 -10.66 -1.99
CA ALA A 73 16.68 -10.31 -2.15
C ALA A 73 17.45 -11.36 -2.96
#